data_AF-A0A0F9HJ20-F1
#
_entry.id   AF-A0A0F9HJ20-F1
#
_cell.length_a   1.000
_cell.length_b   1.000
_cell.length_c   1.000
_cell.angle_alpha   90.00
_cell.angle_beta   90.00
_cell.angle_gamma   90.00
#
_symmetry.space_group_name_H-M   'P 1'
#
loop_
_entity.id
_entity.type
_entity.pdbx_description
1 polymer ?
#
loop_
_entity_poly.entity_id
_entity_poly.type
_entity_poly.pdbx_seq_one_letter_code
_entity_poly.pdbx_strand_id
1 'polypeptide(L)'
;MKQIKIPIHAIHWIDAASAREPSPTNATLSPAIDIGYIIERHKDRIILIRQIFDYGDSRHAMTIPNKGIVKIIKVGMLTMPKGFKTPRKINE
;
A
#
# COMPACT_ATOMS: atom_id res chain seq x y z
N MET A 1 11.59 2.97 26.64
CA MET A 1 11.67 3.84 25.43
C MET A 1 10.59 3.41 24.45
N LYS A 2 9.80 4.33 23.85
CA LYS A 2 8.64 3.97 23.01
C LYS A 2 9.09 3.59 21.59
N GLN A 3 8.83 2.34 21.19
CA GLN A 3 8.96 1.84 19.82
C GLN A 3 7.70 2.20 19.01
N ILE A 4 7.83 2.33 17.69
CA ILE A 4 6.69 2.56 16.80
C ILE A 4 6.25 1.22 16.21
N LYS A 5 4.94 0.93 16.28
CA LYS A 5 4.35 -0.29 15.74
C LYS A 5 3.45 0.06 14.56
N ILE A 6 3.75 -0.49 13.39
CA ILE A 6 3.05 -0.19 12.13
C ILE A 6 2.42 -1.48 11.60
N PRO A 7 1.09 -1.51 11.36
CA PRO A 7 0.44 -2.68 10.78
C PRO A 7 0.81 -2.85 9.30
N ILE A 8 1.22 -4.07 8.94
CA ILE A 8 1.51 -4.46 7.56
C ILE A 8 0.27 -5.14 6.99
N HIS A 9 -0.06 -4.78 5.76
CA HIS A 9 -1.23 -5.22 5.02
C HIS A 9 -0.80 -5.83 3.68
N ALA A 10 -1.46 -6.90 3.28
CA ALA A 10 -1.50 -7.38 1.90
C ALA A 10 -2.75 -6.82 1.23
N ILE A 11 -2.56 -6.13 0.11
CA ILE A 11 -3.63 -5.59 -0.73
C ILE A 11 -3.76 -6.51 -1.93
N HIS A 12 -4.88 -7.24 -1.98
CA HIS A 12 -5.26 -8.02 -3.14
C HIS A 12 -6.09 -7.09 -4.02
N TRP A 13 -5.58 -6.80 -5.20
CA TRP A 13 -6.22 -5.87 -6.11
C TRP A 13 -6.00 -6.31 -7.55
N ILE A 14 -6.83 -5.77 -8.40
CA ILE A 14 -6.79 -6.00 -9.81
C ILE A 14 -5.85 -4.97 -10.45
N ASP A 15 -4.74 -5.45 -10.99
CA ASP A 15 -3.74 -4.60 -11.65
C ASP A 15 -3.92 -4.62 -13.17
N ALA A 16 -3.97 -3.43 -13.75
CA ALA A 16 -4.02 -3.23 -15.19
C ALA A 16 -2.65 -3.42 -15.87
N ALA A 17 -1.55 -3.55 -15.12
CA ALA A 17 -0.20 -3.71 -15.67
C ALA A 17 0.00 -4.96 -16.54
N SER A 18 -0.89 -5.95 -16.42
CA SER A 18 -0.88 -7.17 -17.25
C SER A 18 -1.56 -6.98 -18.61
N ALA A 19 -2.33 -5.91 -18.82
CA ALA A 19 -2.90 -5.58 -20.12
C ALA A 19 -1.84 -4.89 -20.99
N ARG A 20 -1.10 -5.68 -21.78
CA ARG A 20 -0.13 -5.15 -22.75
C ARG A 20 -0.78 -4.21 -23.79
N GLU A 21 -2.10 -4.36 -24.03
CA GLU A 21 -2.94 -3.45 -24.81
C GLU A 21 -4.36 -3.40 -24.20
N PRO A 22 -4.66 -2.46 -23.28
CA PRO A 22 -5.95 -2.41 -22.61
C PRO A 22 -7.05 -1.95 -23.59
N SER A 23 -8.00 -2.83 -23.89
CA SER A 23 -9.25 -2.51 -24.57
C SER A 23 -10.45 -2.80 -23.65
N PRO A 24 -11.65 -2.26 -23.94
CA PRO A 24 -12.87 -2.56 -23.18
C PRO A 24 -13.21 -4.07 -23.11
N THR A 25 -12.64 -4.89 -23.99
CA THR A 25 -12.96 -6.31 -24.15
C THR A 25 -11.82 -7.27 -23.76
N ASN A 26 -10.60 -6.77 -23.51
CA ASN A 26 -9.42 -7.61 -23.23
C ASN A 26 -8.64 -7.19 -21.97
N ALA A 27 -9.24 -6.39 -21.09
CA ALA A 27 -8.70 -6.21 -19.75
C ALA A 27 -8.96 -7.48 -18.92
N THR A 28 -8.18 -8.54 -19.16
CA THR A 28 -8.08 -9.62 -18.17
C THR A 28 -7.26 -9.08 -17.01
N LEU A 29 -8.01 -8.43 -16.14
CA LEU A 29 -7.64 -7.87 -14.86
C LEU A 29 -6.94 -8.95 -14.01
N SER A 30 -5.61 -8.95 -14.00
CA SER A 30 -4.85 -9.96 -13.24
C SER A 30 -4.82 -9.58 -11.77
N PRO A 31 -5.09 -10.53 -10.85
CA PRO A 31 -4.95 -10.28 -9.43
C PRO A 31 -3.47 -10.07 -9.08
N ALA A 32 -3.16 -8.91 -8.52
CA ALA A 32 -1.89 -8.58 -7.90
C ALA A 32 -2.04 -8.59 -6.37
N ILE A 33 -0.94 -8.90 -5.69
CA ILE A 33 -0.85 -8.81 -4.23
C ILE A 33 0.35 -7.94 -3.89
N ASP A 34 0.08 -6.82 -3.25
CA ASP A 34 1.11 -5.92 -2.76
C ASP A 34 1.11 -5.85 -1.25
N ILE A 35 2.29 -6.02 -0.66
CA ILE A 35 2.47 -6.03 0.79
C ILE A 35 3.19 -4.75 1.21
N GLY A 36 2.65 -4.07 2.21
CA GLY A 36 3.18 -2.82 2.72
C GLY A 36 2.37 -2.32 3.90
N TYR A 37 2.61 -1.10 4.36
CA TYR A 37 1.69 -0.45 5.32
C TYR A 37 0.96 0.70 4.65
N ILE A 38 -0.31 0.84 5.00
CA ILE A 38 -1.19 1.87 4.47
C ILE A 38 -0.91 3.15 5.25
N ILE A 39 -0.46 4.20 4.56
CA ILE A 39 -0.26 5.51 5.19
C ILE A 39 -1.51 6.37 5.14
N GLU A 40 -2.29 6.20 4.08
CA GLU A 40 -3.49 6.99 3.81
C GLU A 40 -4.56 6.15 3.15
N ARG A 41 -5.80 6.46 3.52
CA ARG A 41 -6.99 5.86 2.94
C ARG A 41 -7.96 6.96 2.57
N HIS A 42 -8.13 7.14 1.27
CA HIS A 42 -9.06 8.09 0.67
C HIS A 42 -10.34 7.35 0.24
N LYS A 43 -11.37 8.12 -0.11
CA LYS A 43 -12.64 7.58 -0.61
C LYS A 43 -12.45 6.74 -1.88
N ASP A 44 -11.52 7.13 -2.74
CA ASP A 44 -11.29 6.58 -4.08
C ASP A 44 -10.02 5.73 -4.21
N ARG A 45 -9.09 5.83 -3.25
CA ARG A 45 -7.77 5.18 -3.34
C ARG A 45 -7.15 4.91 -1.96
N ILE A 46 -6.11 4.08 -1.94
CA ILE A 46 -5.18 3.95 -0.81
C ILE A 46 -3.76 4.29 -1.26
N ILE A 47 -2.93 4.75 -0.32
CA ILE A 47 -1.49 4.87 -0.53
C ILE A 47 -0.77 3.82 0.33
N LEU A 48 -0.06 2.91 -0.34
CA LEU A 48 0.67 1.79 0.24
C LEU A 48 2.17 2.04 0.12
N ILE A 49 2.89 2.09 1.24
CA ILE A 49 4.36 2.08 1.22
C ILE A 49 4.85 0.64 1.19
N ARG A 50 5.67 0.31 0.18
CA ARG A 50 6.28 -1.01 0.04
C ARG A 50 7.74 -1.05 0.48
N GLN A 51 8.42 0.10 0.51
CA GLN A 51 9.83 0.22 0.93
C GLN A 51 10.06 1.49 1.74
N ILE A 52 10.79 1.37 2.85
CA ILE A 52 11.14 2.47 3.76
C ILE A 52 12.66 2.73 3.67
N PHE A 53 13.07 4.00 3.71
CA PHE A 53 14.46 4.43 3.93
C PHE A 53 14.86 4.36 5.42
N ASP A 54 16.12 4.67 5.71
CA ASP A 54 16.56 5.04 7.04
C ASP A 54 15.73 6.24 7.54
N TYR A 55 15.36 6.23 8.82
CA TYR A 55 14.55 7.26 9.50
C TYR A 55 13.06 7.34 9.14
N GLY A 56 12.50 6.38 8.40
CA GLY A 56 11.04 6.20 8.29
C GLY A 56 10.39 6.90 7.10
N ASP A 57 11.20 7.52 6.24
CA ASP A 57 10.73 8.14 5.00
C ASP A 57 10.46 7.07 3.92
N SER A 58 9.47 7.30 3.06
CA SER A 58 9.11 6.35 1.99
C SER A 58 10.15 6.36 0.87
N ARG A 59 10.63 5.18 0.47
CA ARG A 59 11.40 5.03 -0.78
C ARG A 59 10.49 4.75 -1.98
N HIS A 60 9.44 3.98 -1.74
CA HIS A 60 8.51 3.56 -2.78
C HIS A 60 7.11 3.46 -2.17
N ALA A 61 6.22 4.34 -2.66
CA ALA A 61 4.79 4.30 -2.40
C ALA A 61 4.03 4.00 -3.69
N MET A 62 2.90 3.32 -3.55
CA MET A 62 1.99 3.04 -4.64
C MET A 62 0.60 3.55 -4.29
N THR A 63 -0.06 4.13 -5.28
CA THR A 63 -1.46 4.52 -5.18
C THR A 63 -2.33 3.43 -5.82
N ILE A 64 -3.22 2.84 -5.04
CA ILE A 64 -4.11 1.76 -5.50
C ILE A 64 -5.56 2.27 -5.48
N PRO A 65 -6.26 2.33 -6.63
CA PRO A 65 -7.67 2.72 -6.68
C PRO A 65 -8.56 1.71 -5.95
N ASN A 66 -9.49 2.20 -5.12
CA ASN A 66 -10.40 1.36 -4.32
C ASN A 66 -11.26 0.44 -5.18
N LYS A 67 -11.62 0.88 -6.41
CA LYS A 67 -12.43 0.10 -7.35
C LYS A 67 -11.78 -1.23 -7.75
N GLY A 68 -10.44 -1.30 -7.74
CA GLY A 68 -9.69 -2.50 -8.06
C GLY A 68 -9.40 -3.39 -6.85
N ILE A 69 -9.65 -2.93 -5.62
CA ILE A 69 -9.31 -3.68 -4.42
C ILE A 69 -10.34 -4.77 -4.16
N VAL A 70 -9.88 -6.02 -4.17
CA VAL A 70 -10.67 -7.19 -3.84
C VAL A 70 -10.69 -7.39 -2.32
N LYS A 71 -9.52 -7.29 -1.69
CA LYS A 71 -9.37 -7.54 -0.24
C LYS A 71 -8.15 -6.83 0.34
N ILE A 72 -8.26 -6.39 1.58
CA ILE A 72 -7.14 -5.90 2.41
C ILE A 72 -7.00 -6.83 3.61
N ILE A 73 -5.82 -7.40 3.81
CA ILE A 73 -5.55 -8.36 4.90
C ILE A 73 -4.42 -7.80 5.75
N LYS A 74 -4.62 -7.67 7.07
CA LYS A 74 -3.51 -7.41 7.98
C LYS A 74 -2.67 -8.68 8.11
N VAL A 75 -1.40 -8.62 7.72
CA VAL A 75 -0.49 -9.77 7.68
C VAL A 75 0.59 -9.71 8.76
N GLY A 76 0.78 -8.56 9.43
CA GLY A 76 1.77 -8.47 10.49
C GLY A 76 1.87 -7.10 11.15
N MET A 77 2.91 -6.95 11.96
CA MET A 77 3.29 -5.71 12.63
C MET A 77 4.78 -5.48 12.45
N LEU A 78 5.15 -4.36 11.84
CA LEU A 78 6.52 -3.89 11.79
C LEU A 78 6.81 -3.06 13.05
N THR A 79 7.93 -3.34 13.71
CA THR A 79 8.38 -2.57 14.88
C THR A 79 9.61 -1.76 14.49
N MET A 80 9.49 -0.44 14.50
CA MET A 80 10.56 0.48 14.11
C MET A 80 11.26 1.08 15.35
N PRO A 81 12.58 1.33 15.26
CA PRO A 81 13.32 2.06 16.30
C PRO A 81 12.77 3.48 16.53
N LYS A 82 13.02 4.03 17.72
CA LYS A 82 12.49 5.34 18.17
C LYS A 82 12.82 6.51 17.23
N GLY A 83 13.94 6.45 16.50
CA GLY A 83 14.39 7.51 15.59
C GLY A 83 13.68 7.55 14.24
N PHE A 84 12.78 6.60 13.97
CA PHE A 84 12.01 6.58 12.73
C PHE A 84 10.80 7.49 12.86
N LYS A 85 10.55 8.30 11.84
CA LYS A 85 9.33 9.10 11.76
C LYS A 85 8.15 8.16 11.60
N THR A 86 7.11 8.35 12.39
CA THR A 86 5.80 7.79 12.04
C THR A 86 5.38 8.45 10.72
N PRO A 87 4.98 7.67 9.69
CA PRO A 87 4.46 8.24 8.47
C PRO A 87 3.36 9.24 8.82
N ARG A 88 3.49 10.50 8.38
CA ARG A 88 2.41 11.48 8.54
C ARG A 88 1.22 10.96 7.74
N LYS A 89 0.05 10.86 8.38
CA LYS A 89 -1.20 10.75 7.63
C LYS A 89 -1.33 12.05 6.84
N ILE A 90 -1.22 12.00 5.52
CA ILE A 90 -1.52 13.18 4.70
C ILE A 90 -3.02 13.13 4.43
N ASN A 91 -3.73 14.13 4.95
CA ASN A 91 -5.18 14.39 4.83
C ASN A 91 -6.08 13.72 5.89
N GLU A 92 -6.56 14.58 6.80
CA GLU A 92 -7.97 14.61 7.22
C GLU A 92 -8.77 15.37 6.15
#